data_AF-A0A7S0TNP5-F1
#
_entry.id   AF-A0A7S0TNP5-F1
#
_cell.length_a   1.000
_cell.length_b   1.000
_cell.length_c   1.000
_cell.angle_alpha   90.00
_cell.angle_beta   90.00
_cell.angle_gamma   90.00
#
_symmetry.space_group_name_H-M   'P 1'
#
loop_
_entity.id
_entity.type
_entity.pdbx_description
1 polymer ?
#
loop_
_entity_poly.entity_id
_entity_poly.type
_entity_poly.pdbx_seq_one_letter_code
_entity_poly.pdbx_strand_id
1 'polypeptide(L)'
;GGDIWDQVTGACDTHGQSWAMWAYKSFCVDDAPAHGEGQCGAFGCCRTGYGGHLFGNASIPPKDAQAKLARTYATAVSGEIVTSLFEPSTHVFTLTYAPNASIPLPTEIYTSDRLHYPDGVAVDITPIGAAKWQRVPNGLRVSPSAPDGGVITA
;
A
#
# COMPACT_ATOMS: atom_id res chain seq x y z
N GLY A 1 16.70 11.09 12.38
CA GLY A 1 15.79 9.95 12.58
C GLY A 1 14.72 10.05 11.52
N GLY A 2 14.44 8.98 10.79
CA GLY A 2 13.43 8.97 9.73
C GLY A 2 12.02 9.17 10.29
N ASP A 3 11.07 9.52 9.43
CA ASP A 3 9.66 9.62 9.82
C ASP A 3 9.13 8.26 10.31
N ILE A 4 8.23 8.26 11.30
CA ILE A 4 7.71 7.03 11.92
C ILE A 4 6.95 6.17 10.91
N TRP A 5 6.29 6.79 9.93
CA TRP A 5 5.54 6.09 8.89
C TRP A 5 6.46 5.29 7.97
N ASP A 6 7.58 5.88 7.55
CA ASP A 6 8.58 5.20 6.72
C ASP A 6 9.22 4.04 7.47
N GLN A 7 9.47 4.21 8.78
CA GLN A 7 10.03 3.13 9.61
C GLN A 7 9.05 1.95 9.75
N VAL A 8 7.78 2.22 10.07
CA VAL A 8 6.78 1.17 10.27
C VAL A 8 6.46 0.47 8.95
N THR A 9 6.19 1.23 7.89
CA THR A 9 5.86 0.65 6.58
C THR A 9 7.06 -0.07 5.95
N GLY A 10 8.28 0.45 6.11
CA GLY A 10 9.50 -0.24 5.68
C GLY A 10 9.78 -1.53 6.45
N ALA A 11 9.47 -1.58 7.75
CA ALA A 11 9.55 -2.82 8.53
C ALA A 11 8.50 -3.84 8.05
N CYS A 12 7.28 -3.40 7.78
CA CYS A 12 6.23 -4.25 7.20
C CYS A 12 6.65 -4.84 5.85
N ASP A 13 7.16 -4.01 4.94
CA ASP A 13 7.70 -4.43 3.63
C ASP A 13 8.81 -5.48 3.79
N THR A 14 9.77 -5.22 4.69
CA THR A 14 10.90 -6.12 4.98
C THR A 14 10.46 -7.50 5.49
N HIS A 15 9.36 -7.55 6.24
CA HIS A 15 8.86 -8.78 6.85
C HIS A 15 7.68 -9.41 6.09
N GLY A 16 7.31 -8.88 4.92
CA GLY A 16 6.18 -9.36 4.15
C GLY A 16 4.84 -9.25 4.91
N GLN A 17 4.72 -8.28 5.81
CA GLN A 17 3.55 -8.10 6.65
C GLN A 17 2.65 -7.00 6.08
N SER A 18 1.37 -7.29 5.96
CA SER A 18 0.36 -6.26 5.74
C SER A 18 0.18 -5.41 6.99
N TRP A 19 -0.34 -4.20 6.79
CA TRP A 19 -0.69 -3.29 7.87
C TRP A 19 -1.99 -2.57 7.54
N ALA A 20 -2.65 -2.09 8.58
CA ALA A 20 -3.81 -1.23 8.47
C ALA A 20 -3.57 -0.01 9.35
N MET A 21 -3.58 1.18 8.76
CA MET A 21 -3.42 2.41 9.51
C MET A 21 -4.67 2.67 10.37
N TRP A 22 -4.44 2.93 11.66
CA TRP A 22 -5.49 3.40 12.56
C TRP A 22 -5.53 4.94 12.56
N ALA A 23 -6.64 5.59 12.24
CA ALA A 23 -7.79 5.05 11.51
C ALA A 23 -8.23 6.06 10.46
N TYR A 24 -8.77 5.58 9.34
CA TYR A 24 -9.42 6.44 8.36
C TYR A 24 -10.80 6.86 8.91
N LYS A 25 -10.95 8.09 9.44
CA LYS A 25 -12.26 8.57 9.93
C LYS A 25 -12.48 10.08 9.93
N SER A 26 -13.74 10.47 9.80
CA SER A 26 -14.36 11.61 10.49
C SER A 26 -15.80 11.23 10.78
N PHE A 27 -16.35 11.41 12.01
CA PHE A 27 -17.77 11.61 12.41
C PHE A 27 -17.80 11.76 13.96
N CYS A 28 -18.66 12.50 14.68
CA CYS A 28 -19.87 13.32 14.48
C CYS A 28 -20.24 13.93 15.87
N VAL A 29 -21.49 14.39 16.08
CA VAL A 29 -21.96 15.10 17.30
C VAL A 29 -22.49 14.16 18.40
N ASP A 30 -22.13 14.45 19.65
CA ASP A 30 -22.50 13.76 20.90
C ASP A 30 -23.40 14.71 21.74
N ASP A 31 -24.61 14.30 22.15
CA ASP A 31 -25.59 15.15 22.88
C ASP A 31 -26.11 14.58 24.22
N ALA A 32 -25.47 13.56 24.80
CA ALA A 32 -25.82 12.98 26.11
C ALA A 32 -24.91 13.46 27.28
N PRO A 33 -25.43 13.60 28.52
CA PRO A 33 -24.59 13.88 29.70
C PRO A 33 -23.66 12.70 30.02
N ALA A 34 -22.44 13.04 30.42
CA ALA A 34 -21.32 12.14 30.56
C ALA A 34 -21.38 11.31 31.85
N HIS A 35 -21.57 10.00 31.77
CA HIS A 35 -21.04 9.08 32.78
C HIS A 35 -20.58 7.76 32.13
N GLY A 36 -19.30 7.44 32.31
CA GLY A 36 -18.67 6.18 31.92
C GLY A 36 -17.63 6.36 30.81
N GLU A 37 -16.46 5.75 30.98
CA GLU A 37 -15.30 5.69 30.07
C GLU A 37 -15.59 4.97 28.72
N GLY A 38 -16.86 4.92 28.32
CA GLY A 38 -17.33 4.19 27.15
C GLY A 38 -16.89 4.84 25.84
N GLN A 39 -16.35 4.02 24.95
CA GLN A 39 -16.04 4.40 23.56
C GLN A 39 -17.28 4.33 22.64
N CYS A 40 -18.46 4.07 23.22
CA CYS A 40 -19.71 3.87 22.50
C CYS A 40 -20.54 5.17 22.49
N GLY A 41 -20.76 5.74 21.31
CA GLY A 41 -21.74 6.80 21.05
C GLY A 41 -22.61 6.42 19.85
N ALA A 42 -23.82 6.98 19.74
CA ALA A 42 -24.84 6.55 18.77
C ALA A 42 -24.39 6.67 17.30
N PHE A 43 -23.59 7.70 16.99
CA PHE A 43 -23.12 7.99 15.63
C PHE A 43 -21.58 8.00 15.51
N GLY A 44 -20.90 7.90 16.66
CA GLY A 44 -19.47 8.08 16.81
C GLY A 44 -19.16 8.53 18.23
N CYS A 45 -17.92 8.35 18.68
CA CYS A 45 -17.48 8.81 19.99
C CYS A 45 -16.45 9.93 19.83
N CYS A 46 -16.88 11.18 20.05
CA CYS A 46 -15.99 12.35 20.01
C CYS A 46 -14.78 12.18 20.93
N ARG A 47 -14.93 11.42 22.03
CA ARG A 47 -13.90 11.17 23.03
C ARG A 47 -12.73 10.32 22.52
N THR A 48 -12.91 9.56 21.43
CA THR A 48 -11.83 8.76 20.79
C THR A 48 -11.08 9.51 19.69
N GLY A 49 -11.28 10.84 19.62
CA GLY A 49 -10.82 11.70 18.53
C GLY A 49 -11.73 11.59 17.30
N TYR A 50 -12.13 12.74 16.76
CA TYR A 50 -12.85 12.88 15.50
C TYR A 50 -12.17 14.02 14.73
N GLY A 51 -11.76 13.80 13.47
CA GLY A 51 -10.95 14.79 12.74
C GLY A 51 -9.61 15.08 13.44
N GLY A 52 -8.54 14.43 12.98
CA GLY A 52 -7.21 14.62 13.55
C GLY A 52 -6.31 13.39 13.35
N HIS A 53 -5.01 13.58 13.51
CA HIS A 53 -3.90 12.69 13.13
C HIS A 53 -3.48 12.78 11.66
N LEU A 54 -4.17 12.11 10.72
CA LEU A 54 -3.86 12.23 9.29
C LEU A 54 -4.80 13.15 8.51
N PHE A 55 -5.90 13.64 9.08
CA PHE A 55 -6.90 14.43 8.35
C PHE A 55 -6.87 15.92 8.68
N GLY A 56 -6.12 16.31 9.71
CA GLY A 56 -6.33 17.62 10.35
C GLY A 56 -7.81 17.82 10.67
N ASN A 57 -8.28 19.06 10.52
CA ASN A 57 -9.69 19.47 10.60
C ASN A 57 -10.41 19.44 9.24
N ALA A 58 -9.80 18.84 8.22
CA ALA A 58 -10.39 18.64 6.90
C ALA A 58 -10.87 17.19 6.71
N SER A 59 -11.81 16.95 5.80
CA SER A 59 -12.24 15.59 5.44
C SER A 59 -11.22 14.85 4.55
N ILE A 60 -10.10 15.48 4.19
CA ILE A 60 -9.08 14.95 3.28
C ILE A 60 -7.72 15.06 3.98
N PRO A 61 -6.91 13.97 4.02
CA PRO A 61 -5.56 14.03 4.57
C PRO A 61 -4.68 15.08 3.89
N PRO A 62 -3.76 15.74 4.61
CA PRO A 62 -2.67 16.48 4.00
C PRO A 62 -1.93 15.64 2.95
N LYS A 63 -1.43 16.30 1.89
CA LYS A 63 -0.84 15.61 0.74
C LYS A 63 0.37 14.74 1.11
N ASP A 64 1.14 15.14 2.12
CA ASP A 64 2.26 14.37 2.67
C ASP A 64 1.79 13.08 3.35
N ALA A 65 0.70 13.11 4.11
CA ALA A 65 0.08 11.92 4.67
C ALA A 65 -0.46 10.98 3.58
N GLN A 66 -1.09 11.54 2.54
CA GLN A 66 -1.54 10.75 1.38
C GLN A 66 -0.36 10.05 0.70
N ALA A 67 0.73 10.78 0.45
CA ALA A 67 1.92 10.24 -0.21
C ALA A 67 2.59 9.11 0.59
N LYS A 68 2.57 9.18 1.92
CA LYS A 68 3.16 8.12 2.76
C LYS A 68 2.34 6.83 2.77
N LEU A 69 1.01 6.95 2.72
CA LEU A 69 0.11 5.79 2.79
C LEU A 69 -0.21 5.19 1.43
N ALA A 70 -0.28 6.01 0.37
CA ALA A 70 -0.61 5.57 -0.97
C ALA A 70 0.64 5.02 -1.69
N ARG A 71 1.23 3.98 -1.11
CA ARG A 71 2.42 3.30 -1.64
C ARG A 71 2.06 2.45 -2.85
N THR A 72 3.04 2.18 -3.71
CA THR A 72 2.96 1.13 -4.73
C THR A 72 3.23 -0.21 -4.06
N TYR A 73 2.39 -1.22 -4.32
CA TYR A 73 2.55 -2.54 -3.72
C TYR A 73 1.91 -3.63 -4.58
N ALA A 74 2.37 -4.86 -4.42
CA ALA A 74 1.75 -6.02 -5.02
C ALA A 74 0.45 -6.37 -4.28
N THR A 75 -0.69 -6.25 -4.95
CA THR A 75 -2.00 -6.63 -4.40
C THR A 75 -2.23 -8.14 -4.47
N ALA A 76 -1.61 -8.80 -5.45
CA ALA A 76 -1.58 -10.25 -5.58
C ALA A 76 -0.29 -10.68 -6.31
N VAL A 77 0.30 -11.81 -5.93
CA VAL A 77 1.52 -12.33 -6.54
C VAL A 77 1.29 -13.76 -7.04
N SER A 78 1.66 -14.02 -8.28
CA SER A 78 1.55 -15.32 -8.96
C SER A 78 2.74 -16.22 -8.62
N GLY A 79 3.00 -16.39 -7.32
CA GLY A 79 4.20 -17.06 -6.83
C GLY A 79 4.48 -16.78 -5.35
N GLU A 80 5.67 -17.17 -4.91
CA GLU A 80 6.16 -16.92 -3.55
C GLU A 80 6.95 -15.61 -3.51
N ILE A 81 6.56 -14.69 -2.62
CA ILE A 81 7.25 -13.41 -2.45
C ILE A 81 8.59 -13.66 -1.76
N VAL A 82 9.67 -13.19 -2.39
CA VAL A 82 11.01 -13.13 -1.79
C VAL A 82 11.23 -11.78 -1.13
N THR A 83 10.95 -10.68 -1.85
CA THR A 83 10.97 -9.31 -1.32
C THR A 83 9.90 -8.46 -1.98
N SER A 84 9.36 -7.48 -1.24
CA SER A 84 8.43 -6.47 -1.75
C SER A 84 8.72 -5.16 -1.02
N LEU A 85 9.32 -4.19 -1.70
CA LEU A 85 9.81 -2.96 -1.08
C LEU A 85 9.41 -1.73 -1.88
N PHE A 86 8.86 -0.73 -1.20
CA PHE A 86 8.67 0.61 -1.75
C PHE A 86 9.62 1.61 -1.08
N GLU A 87 10.46 2.26 -1.88
CA GLU A 87 11.39 3.30 -1.40
C GLU A 87 10.68 4.67 -1.42
N PRO A 88 10.32 5.25 -0.26
CA PRO A 88 9.54 6.49 -0.21
C PRO A 88 10.28 7.71 -0.76
N SER A 89 11.62 7.71 -0.78
CA SER A 89 12.39 8.85 -1.29
C SER A 89 12.46 8.92 -2.82
N THR A 90 12.40 7.77 -3.50
CA THR A 90 12.50 7.66 -4.97
C THR A 90 11.20 7.22 -5.63
N HIS A 91 10.24 6.76 -4.83
CA HIS A 91 9.01 6.10 -5.24
C HIS A 91 9.24 4.84 -6.09
N VAL A 92 10.43 4.24 -6.04
CA VAL A 92 10.71 2.98 -6.73
C VAL A 92 10.10 1.84 -5.92
N PHE A 93 9.31 1.02 -6.60
CA PHE A 93 8.83 -0.25 -6.07
C PHE A 93 9.65 -1.39 -6.67
N THR A 94 10.06 -2.34 -5.85
CA THR A 94 10.73 -3.56 -6.29
C THR A 94 10.01 -4.76 -5.70
N LEU A 95 9.59 -5.68 -6.57
CA LEU A 95 9.03 -6.97 -6.20
C LEU A 95 9.95 -8.08 -6.73
N THR A 96 10.45 -8.92 -5.83
CA THR A 96 11.14 -10.15 -6.20
C THR A 96 10.32 -11.36 -5.75
N TYR A 97 10.06 -12.29 -6.65
CA TYR A 97 9.25 -13.48 -6.36
C TYR A 97 9.66 -14.69 -7.19
N ALA A 98 9.38 -15.88 -6.66
CA ALA A 98 9.50 -17.13 -7.38
C ALA A 98 8.15 -17.47 -8.03
N PRO A 99 8.04 -17.50 -9.37
CA PRO A 99 6.77 -17.74 -10.03
C PRO A 99 6.31 -19.19 -9.83
N ASN A 100 4.99 -19.37 -9.81
CA ASN A 100 4.34 -20.66 -9.70
C ASN A 100 3.30 -20.83 -10.83
N ALA A 101 3.60 -21.67 -11.81
CA ALA A 101 2.81 -21.91 -13.01
C ALA A 101 1.46 -22.59 -12.71
N SER A 102 1.26 -23.15 -11.51
CA SER A 102 -0.06 -23.61 -11.09
C SER A 102 -1.04 -22.47 -10.83
N ILE A 103 -0.55 -21.21 -10.72
CA ILE A 103 -1.36 -20.01 -10.57
C ILE A 103 -1.56 -19.39 -11.96
N PRO A 104 -2.74 -19.51 -12.58
CA PRO A 104 -2.98 -19.05 -13.95
C PRO A 104 -3.21 -17.54 -14.05
N LEU A 105 -3.31 -16.84 -12.92
CA LEU A 105 -3.56 -15.40 -12.86
C LEU A 105 -2.23 -14.64 -12.75
N PRO A 106 -2.15 -13.42 -13.34
CA PRO A 106 -0.96 -12.60 -13.23
C PRO A 106 -0.75 -12.08 -11.81
N THR A 107 0.48 -11.67 -11.54
CA THR A 107 0.79 -10.76 -10.42
C THR A 107 0.13 -9.41 -10.70
N GLU A 108 -0.54 -8.84 -9.71
CA GLU A 108 -1.17 -7.52 -9.76
C GLU A 108 -0.42 -6.55 -8.85
N ILE A 109 -0.07 -5.38 -9.39
CA ILE A 109 0.66 -4.34 -8.69
C ILE A 109 -0.16 -3.05 -8.76
N TYR A 110 -0.57 -2.52 -7.61
CA TYR A 110 -1.19 -1.20 -7.54
C TYR A 110 -0.12 -0.12 -7.70
N THR A 111 -0.39 0.89 -8.54
CA THR A 111 0.49 2.06 -8.72
C THR A 111 -0.21 3.33 -8.28
N SER A 112 0.48 4.13 -7.46
CA SER A 112 -0.03 5.41 -6.97
C SER A 112 0.17 6.52 -8.00
N ASP A 113 -0.52 6.41 -9.14
CA ASP A 113 -0.27 7.23 -10.33
C ASP A 113 -0.34 8.73 -10.05
N ARG A 114 -1.37 9.18 -9.33
CA ARG A 114 -1.57 10.60 -9.06
C ARG A 114 -0.52 11.21 -8.13
N LEU A 115 0.05 10.41 -7.22
CA LEU A 115 0.91 10.91 -6.15
C LEU A 115 2.40 10.65 -6.44
N HIS A 116 2.72 9.53 -7.06
CA HIS A 116 4.11 9.09 -7.26
C HIS A 116 4.52 8.99 -8.73
N TYR A 117 3.58 8.78 -9.66
CA TYR A 117 3.88 8.57 -11.08
C TYR A 117 2.99 9.41 -12.02
N PRO A 118 2.97 10.74 -11.88
CA PRO A 118 2.09 11.60 -12.68
C PRO A 118 2.35 11.50 -14.19
N ASP A 119 3.59 11.16 -14.57
CA ASP A 119 4.03 11.02 -15.96
C ASP A 119 4.00 9.56 -16.45
N GLY A 120 3.47 8.63 -15.64
CA GLY A 120 3.46 7.20 -15.92
C GLY A 120 4.58 6.42 -15.22
N VAL A 121 4.58 5.10 -15.42
CA VAL A 121 5.48 4.17 -14.73
C VAL A 121 6.42 3.54 -15.75
N ALA A 122 7.72 3.54 -15.44
CA ALA A 122 8.72 2.73 -16.12
C ALA A 122 8.80 1.36 -15.41
N VAL A 123 8.90 0.27 -16.20
CA VAL A 123 8.90 -1.11 -15.68
C VAL A 123 10.09 -1.84 -16.26
N ASP A 124 10.96 -2.32 -15.39
CA ASP A 124 12.14 -3.12 -15.73
C ASP A 124 11.99 -4.51 -15.12
N ILE A 125 12.10 -5.56 -15.95
CA ILE A 125 11.94 -6.95 -15.51
C ILE A 125 13.27 -7.68 -15.70
N THR A 126 13.74 -8.31 -14.62
CA THR A 126 14.95 -9.14 -14.60
C THR A 126 14.61 -10.57 -14.16
N PRO A 127 15.12 -11.60 -14.86
CA PRO A 127 15.84 -11.55 -16.15
C PRO A 127 15.01 -10.99 -17.30
N ILE A 128 15.68 -10.47 -18.33
CA ILE A 128 15.00 -9.99 -19.55
C ILE A 128 14.18 -11.13 -20.15
N GLY A 129 12.88 -10.87 -20.39
CA GLY A 129 11.95 -11.85 -20.93
C GLY A 129 11.35 -12.82 -19.89
N ALA A 130 11.73 -12.71 -18.61
CA ALA A 130 11.22 -13.59 -17.56
C ALA A 130 9.73 -13.35 -17.24
N ALA A 131 9.17 -12.20 -17.61
CA ALA A 131 7.75 -11.94 -17.56
C ALA A 131 7.35 -10.92 -18.63
N LYS A 132 6.04 -10.89 -18.91
CA LYS A 132 5.39 -9.83 -19.69
C LYS A 132 4.58 -8.97 -18.75
N TRP A 133 4.50 -7.67 -19.02
CA TRP A 133 3.65 -6.79 -18.24
C TRP A 133 2.67 -6.02 -19.12
N GLN A 134 1.57 -5.60 -18.49
CA GLN A 134 0.54 -4.79 -19.12
C GLN A 134 0.08 -3.71 -18.14
N ARG A 135 -0.10 -2.48 -18.64
CA ARG A 135 -0.76 -1.42 -17.89
C ARG A 135 -2.26 -1.70 -17.76
N VAL A 136 -2.78 -1.54 -16.55
CA VAL A 136 -4.22 -1.61 -16.25
C VAL A 136 -4.66 -0.36 -15.49
N PRO A 137 -5.97 -0.08 -15.34
CA PRO A 137 -6.42 1.00 -14.48
C PRO A 137 -5.85 0.84 -13.07
N ASN A 138 -5.20 1.89 -12.56
CA ASN A 138 -4.60 1.96 -11.22
C ASN A 138 -3.48 0.94 -10.94
N GLY A 139 -2.82 0.38 -11.97
CA GLY A 139 -1.76 -0.59 -11.72
C GLY A 139 -1.15 -1.28 -12.93
N LEU A 140 -0.46 -2.38 -12.65
CA LEU A 140 0.20 -3.25 -13.60
C LEU A 140 -0.24 -4.70 -13.40
N ARG A 141 -0.26 -5.47 -14.49
CA ARG A 141 -0.33 -6.93 -14.46
C ARG A 141 0.97 -7.50 -14.99
N VAL A 142 1.59 -8.40 -14.25
CA VAL A 142 2.84 -9.08 -14.62
C VAL A 142 2.58 -10.58 -14.73
N SER A 143 2.74 -11.13 -15.93
CA SER A 143 2.55 -12.55 -16.22
C SER A 143 3.92 -13.22 -16.38
N PRO A 144 4.29 -14.17 -15.52
CA PRO A 144 5.54 -14.91 -15.65
C PRO A 144 5.64 -15.64 -16.99
N SER A 145 6.82 -15.58 -17.60
CA SER A 145 7.23 -16.45 -18.72
C SER A 145 8.32 -17.43 -18.28
N ALA A 146 8.97 -17.18 -17.14
CA ALA A 146 9.99 -18.04 -16.56
C ALA A 146 9.39 -19.34 -16.00
N PRO A 147 10.16 -20.45 -16.00
CA PRO A 147 9.73 -21.70 -15.39
C PRO A 147 9.62 -21.59 -13.86
N ASP A 148 8.90 -22.54 -13.27
CA ASP A 148 8.71 -22.65 -11.81
C ASP A 148 10.02 -22.61 -11.05
N GLY A 149 10.03 -21.86 -9.94
CA GLY A 149 11.20 -21.75 -9.06
C GLY A 149 12.33 -20.86 -9.59
N GLY A 150 12.16 -20.21 -10.74
CA GLY A 150 13.01 -19.07 -11.14
C GLY A 150 12.83 -17.87 -10.20
N VAL A 151 13.64 -16.82 -10.34
CA VAL A 151 13.45 -15.56 -9.60
C VAL A 151 13.18 -14.44 -10.60
N ILE A 152 12.08 -13.71 -10.40
CA ILE A 152 11.71 -12.54 -11.18
C ILE A 152 11.80 -11.33 -10.27
N THR A 153 12.50 -10.28 -10.71
CA THR A 153 12.47 -8.94 -10.13
C THR A 153 11.78 -8.00 -11.09
N ALA A 154 10.76 -7.28 -10.61
CA ALA A 154 9.95 -6.33 -11.37
C ALA A 154 9.76 -5.01 -10.59
#